data_AF-A0A9J6RPM5-F1
#
_entry.id   AF-A0A9J6RPM5-F1
#
_cell.length_a   1.000
_cell.length_b   1.000
_cell.length_c   1.000
_cell.angle_alpha   90.00
_cell.angle_beta   90.00
_cell.angle_gamma   90.00
#
_symmetry.space_group_name_H-M   'P 1'
#
loop_
_entity.id
_entity.type
_entity.pdbx_description
1 polymer ?
#
loop_
_entity_poly.entity_id
_entity_poly.type
_entity_poly.pdbx_seq_one_letter_code
_entity_poly.pdbx_strand_id
1 'polypeptide(L)'
;MKIIRISESHVLANDRWLYHVLEHLDTFTLLECRGRREVCLRDITHTLILDHLDEAESPTEILNQVMSASCEIKTLVVVASEPETDISGIGFDLHIAMRQDLDCLESIGAVCVNDLGMAVNLVKDSLVKAA
;
A
#
# COMPACT_ATOMS: atom_id res chain seq x y z
N MET A 1 0.89 3.35 14.30
CA MET A 1 1.17 2.71 13.02
C MET A 1 0.98 3.75 11.93
N LYS A 2 1.93 3.87 11.02
CA LYS A 2 1.84 4.69 9.82
C LYS A 2 1.19 3.88 8.70
N ILE A 3 0.27 4.48 7.93
CA ILE A 3 -0.44 3.81 6.84
C ILE A 3 -0.17 4.56 5.53
N ILE A 4 0.41 3.85 4.57
CA ILE A 4 0.74 4.36 3.23
C ILE A 4 -0.12 3.63 2.22
N ARG A 5 -0.79 4.35 1.32
CA ARG A 5 -1.48 3.78 0.15
C ARG A 5 -0.68 4.05 -1.11
N ILE A 6 -0.51 3.00 -1.90
CA ILE A 6 0.12 2.99 -3.22
C ILE A 6 -0.99 2.56 -4.19
N SER A 7 -1.37 3.46 -5.09
CA SER A 7 -2.23 3.12 -6.22
C SER A 7 -1.37 2.67 -7.40
N GLU A 8 -1.54 1.46 -7.93
CA GLU A 8 -0.89 1.00 -9.16
C GLU A 8 -1.93 0.62 -10.23
N SER A 9 -1.97 1.30 -11.38
CA SER A 9 -2.81 0.83 -12.47
C SER A 9 -2.34 -0.54 -13.00
N HIS A 10 -3.30 -1.43 -13.26
CA HIS A 10 -3.06 -2.73 -13.91
C HIS A 10 -2.44 -2.60 -15.33
N VAL A 11 -2.46 -1.41 -15.92
CA VAL A 11 -2.00 -1.16 -17.30
C VAL A 11 -0.48 -1.37 -17.46
N LEU A 12 0.29 -1.35 -16.37
CA LEU A 12 1.76 -1.49 -16.39
C LEU A 12 2.25 -2.75 -15.65
N ALA A 13 1.60 -3.91 -15.88
CA ALA A 13 1.92 -5.18 -15.21
C ALA A 13 3.38 -5.64 -15.29
N ASN A 14 4.19 -5.13 -16.23
CA ASN A 14 5.59 -5.50 -16.39
C ASN A 14 6.58 -4.63 -15.58
N ASP A 15 6.18 -3.45 -15.10
CA ASP A 15 7.02 -2.52 -14.34
C ASP A 15 6.28 -2.06 -13.07
N ARG A 16 5.89 -3.03 -12.23
CA ARG A 16 5.22 -2.76 -10.95
C ARG A 16 6.15 -1.98 -10.04
N TRP A 17 5.78 -0.74 -9.72
CA TRP A 17 6.63 0.15 -8.95
C TRP A 17 6.77 -0.26 -7.49
N LEU A 18 5.84 -1.06 -6.98
CA LEU A 18 5.98 -1.77 -5.72
C LEU A 18 7.34 -2.45 -5.62
N TYR A 19 7.78 -3.19 -6.65
CA TYR A 19 9.06 -3.90 -6.59
C TYR A 19 10.25 -2.94 -6.45
N HIS A 20 10.22 -1.79 -7.11
CA HIS A 20 11.24 -0.76 -6.95
C HIS A 20 11.23 -0.11 -5.56
N VAL A 21 10.05 0.01 -4.93
CA VAL A 21 9.96 0.43 -3.53
C VAL A 21 10.58 -0.63 -2.62
N LEU A 22 10.21 -1.90 -2.83
CA LEU A 22 10.68 -3.04 -2.04
C LEU A 22 12.19 -3.23 -2.07
N GLU A 23 12.84 -2.98 -3.21
CA GLU A 23 14.30 -3.03 -3.37
C GLU A 23 15.07 -2.12 -2.40
N HIS A 24 14.39 -1.12 -1.84
CA HIS A 24 15.00 -0.13 -0.94
C HIS A 24 14.60 -0.29 0.52
N LEU A 25 13.89 -1.38 0.86
CA LEU A 25 13.49 -1.69 2.23
C LEU A 25 14.41 -2.76 2.81
N ASP A 26 15.05 -2.46 3.94
CA ASP A 26 15.94 -3.41 4.62
C ASP A 26 15.20 -4.66 5.11
N THR A 27 13.98 -4.47 5.64
CA THR A 27 13.11 -5.56 6.11
C THR A 27 11.64 -5.23 5.88
N PHE A 28 10.90 -6.19 5.33
CA PHE A 28 9.45 -6.09 5.14
C PHE A 28 8.82 -7.49 5.09
N THR A 29 7.51 -7.52 5.30
CA THR A 29 6.67 -8.70 5.06
C THR A 29 5.67 -8.34 3.98
N LEU A 30 5.63 -9.12 2.90
CA LEU A 30 4.70 -8.96 1.79
C LEU A 30 3.64 -10.06 1.86
N LEU A 31 2.37 -9.67 1.89
CA LEU A 31 1.22 -10.58 1.87
C LEU A 31 0.38 -10.30 0.61
N GLU A 32 0.18 -11.34 -0.19
CA GLU A 32 -0.70 -11.33 -1.36
C GLU A 32 -2.16 -11.49 -0.92
N CYS A 33 -3.00 -10.51 -1.26
CA CYS A 33 -4.40 -10.46 -0.84
C CYS A 33 -5.39 -10.96 -1.90
N ARG A 34 -4.98 -11.18 -3.16
CA ARG A 34 -5.87 -11.66 -4.22
C ARG A 34 -6.64 -12.92 -3.80
N GLY A 35 -7.98 -12.83 -3.84
CA GLY A 35 -8.88 -13.94 -3.49
C GLY A 35 -8.80 -14.36 -2.02
N ARG A 36 -8.27 -13.50 -1.12
CA ARG A 36 -8.19 -13.78 0.31
C ARG A 36 -9.30 -13.09 1.08
N ARG A 37 -9.79 -13.75 2.11
CA ARG A 37 -10.68 -13.16 3.12
C ARG A 37 -9.93 -12.74 4.39
N GLU A 38 -8.82 -13.40 4.69
CA GLU A 38 -7.94 -13.16 5.83
C GLU A 38 -6.47 -13.39 5.43
N VAL A 39 -5.55 -12.85 6.22
CA VAL A 39 -4.11 -13.02 6.02
C VAL A 39 -3.44 -13.64 7.26
N CYS A 40 -2.31 -14.33 7.08
CA CYS A 40 -1.57 -14.91 8.19
C CYS A 40 -0.63 -13.87 8.82
N LEU A 41 -0.89 -13.47 10.07
CA LEU A 41 -0.10 -12.46 10.79
C LEU A 41 0.95 -13.07 11.73
N ARG A 42 1.67 -14.09 11.26
CA ARG A 42 2.79 -14.71 12.01
C ARG A 42 4.12 -14.19 11.50
N ASP A 43 5.04 -13.93 12.44
CA ASP A 43 6.41 -13.50 12.15
C ASP A 43 6.48 -12.25 11.26
N ILE A 44 5.49 -11.35 11.40
CA ILE A 44 5.39 -10.11 10.65
C ILE A 44 6.47 -9.13 11.12
N THR A 45 7.21 -8.57 10.17
CA THR A 45 8.15 -7.47 10.40
C THR A 45 7.43 -6.16 10.67
N HIS A 46 8.13 -5.17 11.23
CA HIS A 46 7.57 -3.84 11.50
C HIS A 46 6.99 -3.11 10.28
N THR A 47 7.43 -3.47 9.07
CA THR A 47 6.85 -3.02 7.80
C THR A 47 6.05 -4.15 7.18
N LEU A 48 4.72 -4.00 7.12
CA LEU A 48 3.81 -4.94 6.46
C LEU A 48 3.29 -4.33 5.17
N ILE A 49 3.23 -5.13 4.12
CA ILE A 49 2.78 -4.74 2.79
C ILE A 49 1.67 -5.68 2.37
N LEU A 50 0.49 -5.12 2.10
CA LEU A 50 -0.67 -5.82 1.57
C LEU A 50 -0.75 -5.56 0.07
N ASP A 51 -0.44 -6.58 -0.73
CA ASP A 51 -0.46 -6.50 -2.19
C ASP A 51 -1.81 -6.90 -2.77
N HIS A 52 -2.26 -6.22 -3.82
CA HIS A 52 -3.57 -6.43 -4.47
C HIS A 52 -4.74 -6.48 -3.49
N LEU A 53 -4.78 -5.55 -2.53
CA LEU A 53 -5.81 -5.55 -1.49
C LEU A 53 -7.21 -5.36 -2.07
N ASP A 54 -7.33 -4.63 -3.17
CA ASP A 54 -8.55 -4.46 -3.96
C ASP A 54 -9.08 -5.76 -4.59
N GLU A 55 -8.21 -6.74 -4.81
CA GLU A 55 -8.58 -8.04 -5.35
C GLU A 55 -8.89 -9.09 -4.27
N ALA A 56 -8.93 -8.69 -2.99
CA ALA A 56 -9.32 -9.55 -1.89
C ALA A 56 -10.83 -9.87 -1.91
N GLU A 57 -11.21 -11.04 -1.38
CA GLU A 57 -12.63 -11.35 -1.14
C GLU A 57 -13.24 -10.42 -0.09
N SER A 58 -12.43 -9.97 0.89
CA SER A 58 -12.87 -9.02 1.92
C SER A 58 -11.73 -8.09 2.36
N PRO A 59 -11.46 -7.00 1.60
CA PRO A 59 -10.42 -6.03 1.91
C PRO A 59 -10.56 -5.44 3.33
N THR A 60 -11.80 -5.13 3.72
CA THR A 60 -12.11 -4.52 5.03
C THR A 60 -11.88 -5.50 6.18
N GLU A 61 -12.16 -6.79 6.02
CA GLU A 61 -11.86 -7.79 7.06
C GLU A 61 -10.35 -7.95 7.23
N ILE A 62 -9.58 -8.02 6.15
CA ILE A 62 -8.10 -8.07 6.19
C ILE A 62 -7.53 -6.85 6.91
N LEU A 63 -8.02 -5.66 6.58
CA LEU A 63 -7.58 -4.43 7.22
C LEU A 63 -7.93 -4.40 8.70
N ASN A 64 -9.16 -4.75 9.07
CA ASN A 64 -9.55 -4.84 10.48
C ASN A 64 -8.70 -5.87 11.24
N GLN A 65 -8.38 -7.00 10.62
CA GLN A 65 -7.50 -8.02 11.17
C GLN A 65 -6.10 -7.44 11.47
N VAL A 66 -5.51 -6.72 10.51
CA VAL A 66 -4.19 -6.07 10.67
C VAL A 66 -4.23 -4.98 11.73
N MET A 67 -5.25 -4.12 11.71
CA MET A 67 -5.42 -3.01 12.66
C MET A 67 -5.64 -3.49 14.10
N SER A 68 -6.23 -4.68 14.28
CA SER A 68 -6.46 -5.30 15.59
C SER A 68 -5.39 -6.32 16.00
N ALA A 69 -4.36 -6.51 15.17
CA ALA A 69 -3.31 -7.47 15.42
C ALA A 69 -2.48 -7.08 16.66
N SER A 70 -2.06 -8.08 17.44
CA SER A 70 -1.20 -7.89 18.61
C SER A 70 0.28 -7.72 18.25
N CYS A 71 0.66 -7.96 16.99
CA CYS A 71 2.04 -7.77 16.52
C CYS A 71 2.36 -6.28 16.32
N GLU A 72 3.61 -5.89 16.60
CA GLU A 72 4.06 -4.49 16.50
C GLU A 72 4.32 -4.10 15.03
N ILE A 73 3.25 -3.78 14.30
CA ILE A 73 3.33 -3.21 12.95
C ILE A 73 3.51 -1.70 13.06
N LYS A 74 4.67 -1.20 12.67
CA LYS A 74 4.98 0.23 12.68
C LYS A 74 4.50 0.91 11.41
N THR A 75 4.68 0.26 10.26
CA THR A 75 4.22 0.76 8.96
C THR A 75 3.41 -0.30 8.22
N LEU A 76 2.25 0.10 7.75
CA LEU A 76 1.40 -0.64 6.83
C LEU A 76 1.43 0.03 5.47
N VAL A 77 1.80 -0.69 4.43
CA VAL A 77 1.69 -0.27 3.04
C VAL A 77 0.57 -1.05 2.37
N VAL A 78 -0.39 -0.34 1.81
CA VAL A 78 -1.52 -0.90 1.08
C VAL A 78 -1.33 -0.64 -0.40
N VAL A 79 -1.36 -1.68 -1.21
CA VAL A 79 -1.20 -1.61 -2.67
C VAL A 79 -2.51 -2.04 -3.32
N ALA A 80 -3.05 -1.21 -4.21
CA ALA A 80 -4.34 -1.43 -4.86
C ALA A 80 -4.47 -0.69 -6.21
N SER A 81 -5.37 -1.14 -7.08
CA SER A 81 -5.35 -0.80 -8.52
C SER A 81 -6.34 0.27 -9.01
N GLU A 82 -6.71 1.22 -8.15
CA GLU A 82 -7.76 2.26 -8.33
C GLU A 82 -9.22 1.83 -8.13
N PRO A 83 -10.16 2.80 -8.07
CA PRO A 83 -10.33 3.70 -6.93
C PRO A 83 -11.46 3.23 -6.01
N GLU A 84 -12.17 2.15 -6.36
CA GLU A 84 -13.42 1.71 -5.74
C GLU A 84 -13.26 0.68 -4.62
N THR A 85 -12.04 0.45 -4.13
CA THR A 85 -11.92 -0.27 -2.86
C THR A 85 -12.53 0.60 -1.76
N ASP A 86 -13.62 0.17 -1.16
CA ASP A 86 -14.30 0.86 -0.05
C ASP A 86 -13.47 0.76 1.24
N ILE A 87 -12.31 1.41 1.22
CA ILE A 87 -11.41 1.64 2.35
C ILE A 87 -11.65 3.04 2.94
N SER A 88 -12.85 3.59 2.71
CA SER A 88 -13.27 4.95 3.05
C SER A 88 -13.18 5.30 4.55
N GLY A 89 -13.01 4.30 5.42
CA GLY A 89 -12.80 4.47 6.87
C GLY A 89 -11.34 4.51 7.33
N ILE A 90 -10.36 4.34 6.44
CA ILE A 90 -8.94 4.31 6.81
C ILE A 90 -8.30 5.66 6.57
N GLY A 91 -7.76 6.26 7.65
CA GLY A 91 -6.91 7.44 7.56
C GLY A 91 -5.53 7.07 7.02
N PHE A 92 -5.27 7.38 5.76
CA PHE A 92 -3.94 7.24 5.16
C PHE A 92 -3.07 8.44 5.52
N ASP A 93 -1.86 8.20 6.04
CA ASP A 93 -0.87 9.25 6.29
C ASP A 93 -0.24 9.76 4.98
N LEU A 94 -0.17 8.89 3.98
CA LEU A 94 0.32 9.19 2.65
C LEU A 94 -0.41 8.32 1.63
N HIS A 95 -0.93 8.94 0.58
CA HIS A 95 -1.48 8.24 -0.58
C HIS A 95 -0.70 8.72 -1.81
N ILE A 96 -0.14 7.79 -2.58
CA ILE A 96 0.63 8.06 -3.80
C ILE A 96 -0.07 7.37 -4.98
N ALA A 97 -0.16 8.08 -6.10
CA ALA A 97 -0.67 7.56 -7.37
C ALA A 97 0.18 8.07 -8.54
N MET A 98 0.36 7.28 -9.58
CA MET A 98 1.04 7.73 -10.80
C MET A 98 0.10 8.58 -11.64
N ARG A 99 0.59 9.71 -12.16
CA ARG A 99 -0.22 10.66 -12.93
C ARG A 99 -0.70 10.10 -14.26
N GLN A 100 0.04 9.15 -14.83
CA GLN A 100 -0.37 8.46 -16.06
C GLN A 100 -1.60 7.57 -15.84
N ASP A 101 -1.97 7.31 -14.58
CA ASP A 101 -3.08 6.45 -14.25
C ASP A 101 -4.41 7.21 -14.18
N LEU A 102 -4.48 8.57 -14.19
CA LEU A 102 -5.73 9.28 -13.87
C LEU A 102 -6.04 10.63 -14.55
N ASP A 103 -7.27 10.69 -15.05
CA ASP A 103 -8.14 11.88 -15.12
C ASP A 103 -8.99 12.10 -13.83
N CYS A 104 -8.86 11.28 -12.77
CA CYS A 104 -9.86 11.25 -11.65
C CYS A 104 -9.38 11.37 -10.18
N LEU A 105 -8.14 11.76 -9.83
CA LEU A 105 -7.66 11.73 -8.42
C LEU A 105 -7.45 13.08 -7.70
N GLU A 106 -7.98 14.20 -8.20
CA GLU A 106 -7.94 15.45 -7.41
C GLU A 106 -8.81 15.39 -6.12
N SER A 107 -9.65 14.36 -5.95
CA SER A 107 -10.68 14.29 -4.91
C SER A 107 -10.32 13.52 -3.63
N ILE A 108 -9.16 12.83 -3.54
CA ILE A 108 -8.84 11.91 -2.42
C ILE A 108 -7.54 12.27 -1.67
N GLY A 109 -6.92 13.42 -1.98
CA GLY A 109 -5.69 13.86 -1.28
C GLY A 109 -4.43 13.04 -1.62
N ALA A 110 -4.44 12.32 -2.74
CA ALA A 110 -3.27 11.60 -3.24
C ALA A 110 -2.20 12.55 -3.78
N VAL A 111 -0.94 12.24 -3.52
CA VAL A 111 0.22 12.87 -4.17
C VAL A 111 0.41 12.19 -5.53
N CYS A 112 0.01 12.89 -6.59
CA CYS A 112 0.23 12.43 -7.96
C CYS A 112 1.69 12.64 -8.38
N VAL A 113 2.37 11.57 -8.77
CA VAL A 113 3.78 11.60 -9.21
C VAL A 113 3.90 11.31 -10.70
N ASN A 114 4.87 11.95 -11.36
CA ASN A 114 5.05 11.86 -12.82
C ASN A 114 6.01 10.76 -13.25
N ASP A 115 6.84 10.27 -12.32
CA ASP A 115 7.83 9.24 -12.58
C ASP A 115 8.05 8.35 -11.35
N LEU A 116 8.55 7.15 -11.64
CA LEU A 116 8.83 6.09 -10.69
C LEU A 116 9.84 6.50 -9.60
N GLY A 117 10.87 7.26 -9.97
CA GLY A 117 11.92 7.69 -9.04
C GLY A 117 11.36 8.61 -7.95
N MET A 118 10.47 9.53 -8.31
CA MET A 118 9.76 10.37 -7.34
C MET A 118 8.87 9.54 -6.40
N ALA A 119 8.14 8.57 -6.94
CA ALA A 119 7.28 7.68 -6.14
C ALA A 119 8.08 6.92 -5.08
N VAL A 120 9.19 6.29 -5.50
CA VAL A 120 10.11 5.55 -4.63
C VAL A 120 10.71 6.46 -3.56
N ASN A 121 11.18 7.66 -3.92
CA ASN A 121 11.75 8.60 -2.96
C ASN A 121 10.72 9.06 -1.92
N LEU A 122 9.47 9.31 -2.31
CA LEU A 122 8.42 9.69 -1.37
C LEU A 122 8.12 8.60 -0.35
N VAL A 123 8.04 7.33 -0.79
CA VAL A 123 7.83 6.20 0.12
C VAL A 123 9.03 6.07 1.06
N LYS A 124 10.25 6.12 0.53
CA LYS A 124 11.50 6.03 1.33
C LYS A 124 11.58 7.12 2.38
N ASP A 125 11.39 8.38 1.99
CA ASP A 125 11.39 9.51 2.93
C ASP A 125 10.31 9.36 3.99
N SER A 126 9.16 8.79 3.62
CA SER A 126 8.10 8.47 4.56
C SER A 126 8.47 7.36 5.54
N LEU A 127 9.15 6.32 5.08
CA LEU A 127 9.54 5.19 5.92
C LEU A 127 10.68 5.56 6.87
N VAL A 128 11.65 6.36 6.42
CA VAL A 128 12.74 6.88 7.26
C VAL A 128 12.21 7.74 8.40
N LYS A 129 11.16 8.55 8.16
CA LYS A 129 10.53 9.39 9.21
C LYS A 129 9.68 8.61 10.21
N ALA A 130 9.42 7.33 9.96
CA ALA A 130 8.61 6.46 10.81
C ALA A 130 9.44 5.50 11.68
N ALA A 131 10.75 5.43 11.45
CA ALA A 131 11.73 4.65 12.21
C ALA A 131 12.24 5.44 13.43
#